data_AF-A0AB38BCT3-F1
#
_entry.id   AF-A0AB38BCT3-F1
#
_cell.length_a   1.000
_cell.length_b   1.000
_cell.length_c   1.000
_cell.angle_alpha   90.00
_cell.angle_beta   90.00
_cell.angle_gamma   90.00
#
_symmetry.space_group_name_H-M   'P 1'
#
loop_
_entity.id
_entity.type
_entity.pdbx_description
1 polymer ?
#
loop_
_entity_poly.entity_id
_entity_poly.type
_entity_poly.pdbx_seq_one_letter_code
_entity_poly.pdbx_strand_id
1 'polypeptide(L)'
;MATTYGTTPARGSAGRAWGRALLGGAVMACALGAGNALGEAFARALGVDGFVRQLLPAALVSALAVPTVMGLRAARPARRRPLGLGPLSSAPLGFLRGLAVTVSCAAAVLGAGTALGWVRWSGLDPAALASFLVSNALVAVLLEALPEEATLRGYAWAALRDRLGGVVSALGVTAVFLLVPAASTVVQAGVSRLVGVVPEPVGLTPEGQDPIAYLVLLSVFGLTLVAARTAPGPAPLWAAIGTHVAFLSVNRVVFEGVQRGAGWSARVAPAHAAVLELGYLAATTTVFVGARLVASRMRARTPRPGHPSAATTHSVGNWVGAGPLLVPAGRERTPSGDE
;
A
#
# COMPACT_ATOMS: atom_id res chain seq x y z
N MET A 1 -19.34 12.16 45.46
CA MET A 1 -19.23 12.49 44.02
C MET A 1 -17.76 12.77 43.75
N ALA A 2 -16.98 11.76 43.37
CA ALA A 2 -15.53 11.87 43.16
C ALA A 2 -15.23 11.58 41.69
N THR A 3 -14.61 12.56 41.05
CA THR A 3 -14.27 12.64 39.64
C THR A 3 -13.25 11.57 39.24
N THR A 4 -13.68 10.63 38.41
CA THR A 4 -12.80 9.66 37.75
C THR A 4 -11.94 10.39 36.73
N TYR A 5 -10.67 10.65 37.09
CA TYR A 5 -9.64 11.05 36.14
C TYR A 5 -9.56 9.97 35.05
N GLY A 6 -9.94 10.35 33.82
CA GLY A 6 -9.83 9.50 32.65
C GLY A 6 -8.37 9.11 32.43
N THR A 7 -8.00 7.90 32.83
CA THR A 7 -6.73 7.28 32.45
C THR A 7 -6.65 7.27 30.93
N THR A 8 -5.75 8.09 30.38
CA THR A 8 -5.43 8.05 28.96
C THR A 8 -4.94 6.63 28.65
N PRO A 9 -5.57 5.90 27.71
CA PRO A 9 -5.19 4.51 27.47
C PRO A 9 -3.72 4.44 27.09
N ALA A 10 -2.95 3.66 27.88
CA ALA A 10 -1.51 3.55 27.76
C ALA A 10 -1.12 3.28 26.30
N ARG A 11 -0.42 4.24 25.68
CA ARG A 11 0.07 4.07 24.33
C ARG A 11 1.14 2.99 24.37
N GLY A 12 0.84 1.79 23.88
CA GLY A 12 1.80 0.69 23.80
C GLY A 12 3.14 1.09 23.15
N SER A 13 4.22 0.48 23.63
CA SER A 13 5.60 0.90 23.34
C SER A 13 5.96 0.99 21.86
N ALA A 14 6.84 1.93 21.51
CA ALA A 14 7.41 2.08 20.17
C ALA A 14 8.13 0.80 19.70
N GLY A 15 8.78 0.08 20.63
CA GLY A 15 9.38 -1.23 20.34
C GLY A 15 8.37 -2.25 19.79
N ARG A 16 7.13 -2.29 20.32
CA ARG A 16 6.07 -3.15 19.76
C ARG A 16 5.57 -2.70 18.40
N ALA A 17 5.70 -1.41 18.05
CA ALA A 17 5.39 -0.94 16.70
C ALA A 17 6.45 -1.40 15.70
N TRP A 18 7.73 -1.22 16.04
CA TRP A 18 8.85 -1.69 15.22
C TRP A 18 8.89 -3.20 15.08
N GLY A 19 8.72 -3.96 16.16
CA GLY A 19 8.67 -5.43 16.10
C GLY A 19 7.57 -5.95 15.18
N ARG A 20 6.41 -5.27 15.13
CA ARG A 20 5.34 -5.59 14.16
C ARG A 20 5.72 -5.20 12.74
N ALA A 21 6.38 -4.06 12.55
CA ALA A 21 6.83 -3.64 11.23
C ALA A 21 7.84 -4.63 10.64
N LEU A 22 8.83 -5.02 11.45
CA LEU A 22 9.82 -6.04 11.11
C LEU A 22 9.18 -7.40 10.86
N LEU A 23 8.17 -7.79 11.64
CA LEU A 23 7.40 -9.02 11.38
C LEU A 23 6.72 -8.98 10.00
N GLY A 24 6.15 -7.84 9.60
CA GLY A 24 5.58 -7.67 8.25
C GLY A 24 6.65 -7.87 7.16
N GLY A 25 7.82 -7.26 7.33
CA GLY A 25 8.96 -7.46 6.43
C GLY A 25 9.46 -8.90 6.40
N ALA A 26 9.56 -9.56 7.56
CA ALA A 26 9.98 -10.96 7.67
C ALA A 26 8.99 -11.90 6.97
N VAL A 27 7.67 -11.67 7.11
CA VAL A 27 6.67 -12.44 6.36
C VAL A 27 6.87 -12.29 4.86
N MET A 28 7.10 -11.07 4.37
CA MET A 28 7.38 -10.85 2.95
C MET A 28 8.66 -11.55 2.48
N ALA A 29 9.76 -11.38 3.22
CA ALA A 29 11.04 -12.01 2.89
C ALA A 29 10.94 -13.54 2.85
N CYS A 30 10.26 -14.13 3.84
CA CYS A 30 10.02 -15.56 3.88
C CYS A 30 9.13 -16.04 2.73
N ALA A 31 8.03 -15.33 2.47
CA ALA A 31 7.12 -15.67 1.37
C ALA A 31 7.81 -15.58 0.02
N LEU A 32 8.57 -14.50 -0.24
CA LEU A 32 9.30 -14.29 -1.48
C LEU A 32 10.38 -15.37 -1.68
N GLY A 33 11.22 -15.59 -0.67
CA GLY A 33 12.31 -16.55 -0.76
C GLY A 33 11.83 -18.01 -0.87
N ALA A 34 10.89 -18.41 0.00
CA ALA A 34 10.32 -19.76 -0.05
C ALA A 34 9.45 -19.98 -1.30
N GLY A 35 8.64 -18.99 -1.67
CA GLY A 35 7.78 -19.05 -2.86
C GLY A 35 8.58 -19.18 -4.14
N ASN A 36 9.68 -18.46 -4.29
CA ASN A 36 10.59 -18.60 -5.42
C ASN A 36 11.27 -19.97 -5.45
N ALA A 37 11.86 -20.42 -4.34
CA ALA A 37 12.54 -21.72 -4.26
C ALA A 37 11.59 -22.89 -4.52
N LEU A 38 10.42 -22.91 -3.87
CA LEU A 38 9.41 -23.95 -4.03
C LEU A 38 8.75 -23.88 -5.40
N GLY A 39 8.42 -22.69 -5.89
CA GLY A 39 7.81 -22.50 -7.21
C GLY A 39 8.71 -23.02 -8.33
N GLU A 40 10.00 -22.73 -8.25
CA GLU A 40 10.99 -23.24 -9.21
C GLU A 40 11.21 -24.76 -9.07
N ALA A 41 11.20 -25.31 -7.85
CA ALA A 41 11.26 -26.75 -7.64
C ALA A 41 10.04 -27.47 -8.23
N PHE A 42 8.84 -26.95 -7.98
CA PHE A 42 7.59 -27.50 -8.53
C PHE A 42 7.52 -27.36 -10.04
N ALA A 43 7.95 -26.23 -10.60
CA ALA A 43 7.96 -26.03 -12.04
C ALA A 43 8.84 -27.08 -12.74
N ARG A 44 10.04 -27.34 -12.19
CA ARG A 44 10.93 -28.41 -12.69
C ARG A 44 10.34 -29.80 -12.49
N ALA A 45 9.74 -30.09 -11.35
CA ALA A 45 9.11 -31.39 -11.09
C ALA A 45 7.94 -31.69 -12.04
N LEU A 46 7.19 -30.65 -12.42
CA LEU A 46 6.05 -30.76 -13.34
C LEU A 46 6.44 -30.63 -14.81
N GLY A 47 7.70 -30.29 -15.12
CA GLY A 47 8.16 -30.05 -16.49
C GLY A 47 7.43 -28.89 -17.18
N VAL A 48 7.03 -27.86 -16.43
CA VAL A 48 6.29 -26.71 -16.98
C VAL A 48 7.24 -25.55 -17.30
N ASP A 49 7.00 -24.90 -18.43
CA ASP A 49 7.82 -23.82 -18.97
C ASP A 49 7.04 -22.52 -19.21
N GLY A 50 7.76 -21.47 -19.63
CA GLY A 50 7.19 -20.20 -20.06
C GLY A 50 6.39 -19.49 -18.97
N PHE A 51 5.18 -19.05 -19.31
CA PHE A 51 4.33 -18.28 -18.41
C PHE A 51 3.91 -19.07 -17.15
N VAL A 52 3.64 -20.37 -17.28
CA VAL A 52 3.21 -21.21 -16.15
C VAL A 52 4.32 -21.30 -15.11
N ARG A 53 5.57 -21.48 -15.54
CA ARG A 53 6.75 -21.47 -14.65
C ARG A 53 6.90 -20.17 -13.86
N GLN A 54 6.51 -19.02 -14.42
CA GLN A 54 6.50 -17.73 -13.71
C GLN A 54 5.31 -17.59 -12.75
N LEU A 55 4.17 -18.19 -13.10
CA LEU A 55 2.94 -18.08 -12.31
C LEU A 55 3.00 -18.89 -11.02
N LEU A 56 3.66 -20.05 -11.00
CA LEU A 56 3.82 -20.88 -9.80
C LEU A 56 4.45 -20.12 -8.61
N PRO A 57 5.68 -19.56 -8.73
CA PRO A 57 6.27 -18.80 -7.64
C PRO A 57 5.41 -17.59 -7.30
N ALA A 58 4.87 -16.87 -8.29
CA ALA A 58 4.00 -15.71 -8.06
C ALA A 58 2.77 -16.06 -7.19
N ALA A 59 2.08 -17.14 -7.52
CA ALA A 59 0.94 -17.62 -6.77
C ALA A 59 1.33 -18.04 -5.34
N LEU A 60 2.45 -18.76 -5.18
CA LEU A 60 2.95 -19.19 -3.86
C LEU A 60 3.33 -18.01 -2.96
N VAL A 61 4.01 -17.00 -3.48
CA VAL A 61 4.39 -15.81 -2.69
C VAL A 61 3.12 -15.12 -2.15
N SER A 62 2.12 -14.86 -3.00
CA SER A 62 0.84 -14.30 -2.56
C SER A 62 0.11 -15.19 -1.56
N ALA A 63 0.03 -16.50 -1.84
CA ALA A 63 -0.65 -17.47 -0.99
C ALA A 63 0.01 -17.65 0.38
N LEU A 64 1.30 -17.34 0.53
CA LEU A 64 2.00 -17.34 1.81
C LEU A 64 1.88 -15.99 2.52
N ALA A 65 2.20 -14.89 1.83
CA ALA A 65 2.30 -13.57 2.45
C ALA A 65 0.95 -13.03 2.90
N VAL A 66 -0.03 -12.97 1.99
CA VAL A 66 -1.31 -12.27 2.20
C VAL A 66 -2.12 -12.90 3.34
N PRO A 67 -2.45 -14.20 3.35
CA PRO A 67 -3.23 -14.78 4.44
C PRO A 67 -2.47 -14.73 5.77
N THR A 68 -1.14 -14.84 5.76
CA THR A 68 -0.34 -14.73 7.00
C THR A 68 -0.49 -13.35 7.62
N VAL A 69 -0.35 -12.26 6.86
CA VAL A 69 -0.54 -10.90 7.43
C VAL A 69 -1.99 -10.58 7.74
N MET A 70 -2.96 -11.17 7.02
CA MET A 70 -4.37 -11.10 7.40
C MET A 70 -4.63 -11.81 8.74
N GLY A 71 -4.09 -13.01 8.94
CA GLY A 71 -4.20 -13.77 10.18
C GLY A 71 -3.52 -13.06 11.36
N LEU A 72 -2.29 -12.56 11.17
CA LEU A 72 -1.57 -11.76 12.18
C LEU A 72 -2.33 -10.48 12.57
N ARG A 73 -3.18 -9.96 11.67
CA ARG A 73 -4.07 -8.83 11.95
C ARG A 73 -5.35 -9.30 12.65
N ALA A 74 -5.99 -10.36 12.17
CA ALA A 74 -7.25 -10.89 12.69
C ALA A 74 -7.13 -11.40 14.12
N ALA A 75 -5.98 -12.00 14.48
CA ALA A 75 -5.68 -12.49 15.82
C ALA A 75 -5.59 -11.38 16.90
N ARG A 76 -5.93 -10.12 16.58
CA ARG A 76 -5.82 -9.00 17.51
C ARG A 76 -7.11 -8.15 17.57
N PRO A 77 -7.85 -8.19 18.69
CA PRO A 77 -9.17 -7.57 18.81
C PRO A 77 -9.21 -6.05 19.09
N ALA A 78 -8.07 -5.36 19.19
CA ALA A 78 -8.04 -3.93 19.56
C ALA A 78 -8.22 -2.98 18.35
N ARG A 79 -8.93 -1.85 18.56
CA ARG A 79 -9.12 -0.74 17.60
C ARG A 79 -7.80 -0.33 16.93
N ARG A 80 -7.62 -0.70 15.67
CA ARG A 80 -6.40 -0.40 14.88
C ARG A 80 -6.72 0.31 13.58
N ARG A 81 -5.73 1.04 13.06
CA ARG A 81 -5.86 1.67 11.75
C ARG A 81 -6.17 0.62 10.67
N PRO A 82 -7.03 0.96 9.69
CA PRO A 82 -7.33 0.06 8.59
C PRO A 82 -6.09 -0.18 7.72
N LEU A 83 -5.95 -1.38 7.16
CA LEU A 83 -4.92 -1.71 6.18
C LEU A 83 -4.99 -0.85 4.93
N GLY A 84 -6.15 -0.23 4.66
CA GLY A 84 -6.37 0.61 3.48
C GLY A 84 -6.92 -0.15 2.28
N LEU A 85 -7.35 -1.40 2.44
CA LEU A 85 -8.05 -2.15 1.39
C LEU A 85 -9.37 -1.48 1.00
N GLY A 86 -10.07 -0.85 1.96
CA GLY A 86 -11.37 -0.26 1.72
C GLY A 86 -12.46 -1.29 1.39
N PRO A 87 -13.67 -0.84 1.00
CA PRO A 87 -14.68 -1.71 0.40
C PRO A 87 -14.17 -2.31 -0.91
N LEU A 88 -14.51 -3.57 -1.20
CA LEU A 88 -14.10 -4.25 -2.43
C LEU A 88 -14.57 -3.51 -3.70
N SER A 89 -15.74 -2.86 -3.65
CA SER A 89 -16.26 -2.04 -4.76
C SER A 89 -15.35 -0.86 -5.12
N SER A 90 -14.49 -0.41 -4.21
CA SER A 90 -13.54 0.68 -4.42
C SER A 90 -12.16 0.21 -4.89
N ALA A 91 -11.88 -1.09 -4.84
CA ALA A 91 -10.58 -1.65 -5.20
C ALA A 91 -10.17 -1.34 -6.65
N PRO A 92 -11.04 -1.53 -7.68
CA PRO A 92 -10.67 -1.26 -9.06
C PRO A 92 -10.33 0.21 -9.28
N LEU A 93 -11.12 1.13 -8.72
CA LEU A 93 -10.87 2.57 -8.86
C LEU A 93 -9.57 2.99 -8.16
N GLY A 94 -9.29 2.44 -6.97
CA GLY A 94 -8.03 2.66 -6.27
C GLY A 94 -6.83 2.20 -7.10
N PHE A 95 -6.88 0.97 -7.61
CA PHE A 95 -5.87 0.37 -8.48
C PHE A 95 -5.65 1.18 -9.75
N LEU A 96 -6.72 1.47 -10.49
CA LEU A 96 -6.68 2.24 -11.74
C LEU A 96 -6.11 3.64 -11.52
N ARG A 97 -6.40 4.28 -10.39
CA ARG A 97 -5.78 5.57 -10.07
C ARG A 97 -4.27 5.44 -9.86
N GLY A 98 -3.83 4.45 -9.10
CA GLY A 98 -2.41 4.15 -8.90
C GLY A 98 -1.68 3.97 -10.22
N LEU A 99 -2.26 3.10 -11.06
CA LEU A 99 -1.78 2.78 -12.39
C LEU A 99 -1.73 4.04 -13.28
N ALA A 100 -2.86 4.75 -13.43
CA ALA A 100 -3.00 5.88 -14.33
C ALA A 100 -2.06 7.04 -13.97
N VAL A 101 -1.95 7.40 -12.68
CA VAL A 101 -1.04 8.47 -12.26
C VAL A 101 0.41 8.12 -12.60
N THR A 102 0.83 6.91 -12.30
CA THR A 102 2.22 6.47 -12.47
C THR A 102 2.58 6.34 -13.96
N VAL A 103 1.71 5.72 -14.76
CA VAL A 103 1.88 5.60 -16.21
C VAL A 103 1.88 6.97 -16.88
N SER A 104 1.02 7.90 -16.46
CA SER A 104 0.99 9.26 -17.01
C SER A 104 2.29 10.03 -16.71
N CYS A 105 2.81 9.90 -15.48
CA CYS A 105 4.09 10.51 -15.10
C CYS A 105 5.25 9.89 -15.89
N ALA A 106 5.26 8.56 -16.04
CA ALA A 106 6.25 7.86 -16.85
C ALA A 106 6.20 8.30 -18.31
N ALA A 107 5.02 8.34 -18.92
CA ALA A 107 4.83 8.80 -20.29
C ALA A 107 5.32 10.24 -20.49
N ALA A 108 5.03 11.15 -19.54
CA ALA A 108 5.50 12.53 -19.61
C ALA A 108 7.04 12.63 -19.53
N VAL A 109 7.67 11.95 -18.57
CA VAL A 109 9.13 11.98 -18.38
C VAL A 109 9.88 11.27 -19.50
N LEU A 110 9.41 10.09 -19.92
CA LEU A 110 9.99 9.34 -21.04
C LEU A 110 9.77 10.07 -22.38
N GLY A 111 8.62 10.73 -22.55
CA GLY A 111 8.34 11.59 -23.70
C GLY A 111 9.30 12.77 -23.77
N ALA A 112 9.55 13.44 -22.64
CA ALA A 112 10.57 14.48 -22.54
C ALA A 112 11.98 13.94 -22.85
N GLY A 113 12.34 12.77 -22.30
CA GLY A 113 13.59 12.09 -22.62
C GLY A 113 13.72 11.72 -24.11
N THR A 114 12.61 11.38 -24.76
CA THR A 114 12.57 11.11 -26.22
C THR A 114 12.81 12.40 -27.00
N ALA A 115 12.16 13.50 -26.62
CA ALA A 115 12.35 14.81 -27.24
C ALA A 115 13.78 15.35 -27.08
N LEU A 116 14.44 15.03 -25.95
CA LEU A 116 15.85 15.35 -25.69
C LEU A 116 16.84 14.39 -26.37
N GLY A 117 16.35 13.35 -27.07
CA GLY A 117 17.19 12.35 -27.73
C GLY A 117 17.84 11.32 -26.79
N TRP A 118 17.48 11.32 -25.50
CA TRP A 118 18.00 10.37 -24.50
C TRP A 118 17.39 8.97 -24.64
N VAL A 119 16.19 8.90 -25.20
CA VAL A 119 15.40 7.67 -25.35
C VAL A 119 15.21 7.38 -26.83
N ARG A 120 15.64 6.20 -27.27
CA ARG A 120 15.40 5.70 -28.63
C ARG A 120 14.58 4.42 -28.58
N TRP A 121 13.35 4.49 -29.09
CA TRP A 121 12.43 3.36 -29.05
C TRP A 121 12.76 2.31 -30.13
N SER A 122 12.48 1.05 -29.81
CA SER A 122 12.44 -0.04 -30.79
C SER A 122 11.20 0.07 -31.68
N GLY A 123 11.14 -0.79 -32.72
CA GLY A 123 9.88 -1.08 -33.38
C GLY A 123 8.84 -1.57 -32.36
N LEU A 124 7.60 -1.14 -32.53
CA LEU A 124 6.48 -1.53 -31.69
C LEU A 124 5.78 -2.74 -32.32
N ASP A 125 5.71 -3.83 -31.57
CA ASP A 125 4.81 -4.96 -31.80
C ASP A 125 3.64 -4.85 -30.79
N PRO A 126 2.45 -4.38 -31.23
CA PRO A 126 1.31 -4.19 -30.34
C PRO A 126 0.79 -5.50 -29.73
N ALA A 127 0.88 -6.62 -30.45
CA ALA A 127 0.36 -7.90 -29.98
C ALA A 127 1.27 -8.50 -28.90
N ALA A 128 2.60 -8.44 -29.12
CA ALA A 128 3.57 -8.83 -28.11
C ALA A 128 3.50 -7.91 -26.88
N LEU A 129 3.35 -6.60 -27.07
CA LEU A 129 3.19 -5.66 -25.96
C LEU A 129 1.92 -5.92 -25.15
N ALA A 130 0.78 -6.14 -25.81
CA ALA A 130 -0.48 -6.43 -25.13
C ALA A 130 -0.41 -7.74 -24.32
N SER A 131 0.10 -8.81 -24.92
CA SER A 131 0.27 -10.10 -24.22
C SER A 131 1.25 -9.98 -23.06
N PHE A 132 2.39 -9.31 -23.27
CA PHE A 132 3.36 -9.02 -22.22
C PHE A 132 2.74 -8.26 -21.06
N LEU A 133 2.03 -7.16 -21.32
CA LEU A 133 1.43 -6.33 -20.26
C LEU A 133 0.41 -7.11 -19.43
N VAL A 134 -0.41 -7.97 -20.05
CA VAL A 134 -1.39 -8.81 -19.33
C VAL A 134 -0.67 -9.84 -18.45
N SER A 135 0.26 -10.62 -19.03
CA SER A 135 1.01 -11.64 -18.29
C SER A 135 1.88 -11.03 -17.20
N ASN A 136 2.57 -9.93 -17.50
CA ASN A 136 3.38 -9.19 -16.55
C ASN A 136 2.53 -8.60 -15.43
N ALA A 137 1.38 -8.01 -15.72
CA ALA A 137 0.52 -7.46 -14.67
C ALA A 137 0.05 -8.56 -13.71
N LEU A 138 -0.35 -9.73 -14.23
CA LEU A 138 -0.75 -10.85 -13.38
C LEU A 138 0.39 -11.35 -12.49
N VAL A 139 1.57 -11.61 -13.08
CA VAL A 139 2.75 -12.06 -12.33
C VAL A 139 3.19 -10.99 -11.33
N ALA A 140 3.30 -9.72 -11.76
CA ALA A 140 3.70 -8.60 -10.90
C ALA A 140 2.73 -8.40 -9.73
N VAL A 141 1.41 -8.53 -9.95
CA VAL A 141 0.43 -8.47 -8.86
C VAL A 141 0.67 -9.58 -7.86
N LEU A 142 0.79 -10.83 -8.32
CA LEU A 142 0.85 -11.98 -7.44
C LEU A 142 2.21 -12.14 -6.75
N LEU A 143 3.31 -11.90 -7.46
CA LEU A 143 4.67 -12.09 -6.97
C LEU A 143 5.11 -10.93 -6.06
N GLU A 144 4.78 -9.70 -6.43
CA GLU A 144 5.41 -8.50 -5.84
C GLU A 144 4.36 -7.56 -5.27
N ALA A 145 3.53 -6.93 -6.10
CA ALA A 145 2.73 -5.79 -5.70
C ALA A 145 1.70 -6.11 -4.62
N LEU A 146 0.88 -7.16 -4.77
CA LEU A 146 -0.10 -7.52 -3.73
C LEU A 146 0.57 -7.97 -2.41
N PRO A 147 1.50 -8.95 -2.40
CA PRO A 147 2.09 -9.43 -1.16
C PRO A 147 2.95 -8.37 -0.47
N GLU A 148 3.75 -7.59 -1.21
CA GLU A 148 4.58 -6.52 -0.64
C GLU A 148 3.74 -5.38 -0.09
N GLU A 149 2.75 -4.90 -0.85
CA GLU A 149 1.91 -3.81 -0.36
C GLU A 149 1.07 -4.26 0.84
N ALA A 150 0.54 -5.48 0.84
CA ALA A 150 -0.22 -6.00 1.99
C ALA A 150 0.63 -6.13 3.26
N THR A 151 1.85 -6.66 3.14
CA THR A 151 2.77 -6.86 4.27
C THR A 151 3.39 -5.56 4.76
N LEU A 152 3.83 -4.69 3.86
CA LEU A 152 4.55 -3.47 4.17
C LEU A 152 3.61 -2.27 4.34
N ARG A 153 2.94 -1.83 3.29
CA ARG A 153 2.10 -0.61 3.30
C ARG A 153 0.72 -0.84 3.94
N GLY A 154 0.33 -2.11 4.07
CA GLY A 154 -0.79 -2.57 4.87
C GLY A 154 -0.36 -2.75 6.33
N TYR A 155 0.26 -3.89 6.65
CA TYR A 155 0.50 -4.31 8.03
C TYR A 155 1.59 -3.51 8.74
N ALA A 156 2.81 -3.44 8.19
CA ALA A 156 3.94 -2.79 8.84
C ALA A 156 3.72 -1.28 9.03
N TRP A 157 3.28 -0.60 7.97
CA TRP A 157 2.93 0.83 8.00
C TRP A 157 1.82 1.12 9.00
N ALA A 158 0.73 0.33 9.04
CA ALA A 158 -0.33 0.54 10.02
C ALA A 158 0.20 0.37 11.46
N ALA A 159 1.07 -0.63 11.69
CA ALA A 159 1.68 -0.83 12.99
C ALA A 159 2.56 0.34 13.45
N LEU A 160 3.33 0.95 12.55
CA LEU A 160 4.10 2.15 12.82
C LEU A 160 3.18 3.36 13.04
N ARG A 161 2.18 3.57 12.17
CA ARG A 161 1.24 4.71 12.25
C ARG A 161 0.30 4.69 13.46
N ASP A 162 0.10 3.54 14.08
CA ASP A 162 -0.62 3.44 15.36
C ASP A 162 0.10 4.21 16.49
N ARG A 163 1.42 4.43 16.37
CA ARG A 163 2.26 5.03 17.43
C ARG A 163 3.06 6.23 16.98
N LEU A 164 3.56 6.22 15.75
CA LEU A 164 4.51 7.18 15.22
C LEU A 164 3.83 8.16 14.27
N GLY A 165 4.48 9.32 14.04
CA GLY A 165 4.08 10.30 13.05
C GLY A 165 4.10 9.78 11.62
N GLY A 166 3.51 10.53 10.68
CA GLY A 166 3.43 10.13 9.27
C GLY A 166 4.80 9.97 8.62
N VAL A 167 5.70 10.92 8.88
CA VAL A 167 7.07 10.93 8.34
C VAL A 167 7.89 9.77 8.90
N VAL A 168 7.92 9.59 10.23
CA VAL A 168 8.68 8.51 10.87
C VAL A 168 8.19 7.14 10.41
N SER A 169 6.88 6.97 10.21
CA SER A 169 6.34 5.71 9.69
C SER A 169 6.72 5.46 8.23
N ALA A 170 6.93 6.53 7.44
CA ALA A 170 7.33 6.45 6.03
C ALA A 170 8.75 5.99 5.91
N LEU A 171 9.63 6.66 6.63
CA LEU A 171 11.04 6.26 6.72
C LEU A 171 11.16 4.85 7.29
N GLY A 172 10.37 4.51 8.32
CA GLY A 172 10.41 3.20 8.95
C GLY A 172 9.93 2.06 8.05
N VAL A 173 8.80 2.22 7.34
CA VAL A 173 8.36 1.16 6.41
C VAL A 173 9.28 1.05 5.21
N THR A 174 9.84 2.17 4.73
CA THR A 174 10.85 2.15 3.65
C THR A 174 12.13 1.45 4.13
N ALA A 175 12.59 1.69 5.35
CA ALA A 175 13.75 0.98 5.89
C ALA A 175 13.51 -0.53 5.98
N VAL A 176 12.32 -0.95 6.44
CA VAL A 176 11.94 -2.38 6.43
C VAL A 176 11.92 -2.93 5.00
N PHE A 177 11.38 -2.18 4.04
CA PHE A 177 11.35 -2.56 2.62
C PHE A 177 12.75 -2.81 2.05
N LEU A 178 13.73 -1.96 2.37
CA LEU A 178 15.12 -2.14 1.91
C LEU A 178 15.78 -3.43 2.42
N LEU A 179 15.33 -3.97 3.55
CA LEU A 179 15.85 -5.22 4.10
C LEU A 179 15.24 -6.46 3.45
N VAL A 180 14.05 -6.34 2.85
CA VAL A 180 13.28 -7.49 2.34
C VAL A 180 14.00 -8.25 1.22
N PRO A 181 14.54 -7.61 0.17
CA PRO A 181 15.25 -8.33 -0.90
C PRO A 181 16.46 -9.11 -0.38
N ALA A 182 17.28 -8.50 0.47
CA ALA A 182 18.43 -9.18 1.06
C ALA A 182 18.01 -10.38 1.92
N ALA A 183 17.00 -10.19 2.79
CA ALA A 183 16.50 -11.26 3.63
C ALA A 183 15.83 -12.40 2.82
N SER A 184 15.16 -12.08 1.71
CA SER A 184 14.52 -13.08 0.88
C SER A 184 15.55 -13.97 0.17
N THR A 185 16.70 -13.45 -0.26
CA THR A 185 17.75 -14.28 -0.86
C THR A 185 18.33 -15.29 0.14
N VAL A 186 18.47 -14.90 1.42
CA VAL A 186 18.89 -15.81 2.50
C VAL A 186 17.87 -16.93 2.69
N VAL A 187 16.58 -16.59 2.74
CA VAL A 187 15.51 -17.61 2.85
C VAL A 187 15.49 -18.50 1.62
N GLN A 188 15.57 -17.93 0.42
CA GLN A 188 15.60 -18.67 -0.84
C GLN A 188 16.75 -19.67 -0.86
N ALA A 189 17.97 -19.24 -0.53
CA ALA A 189 19.13 -20.12 -0.46
C ALA A 189 18.95 -21.25 0.57
N GLY A 190 18.36 -20.97 1.72
CA GLY A 190 18.03 -21.97 2.74
C GLY A 190 17.01 -23.00 2.23
N VAL A 191 15.89 -22.53 1.67
CA VAL A 191 14.82 -23.41 1.17
C VAL A 191 15.28 -24.20 -0.04
N SER A 192 16.00 -23.59 -0.99
CA SER A 192 16.57 -24.29 -2.15
C SER A 192 17.43 -25.47 -1.73
N ARG A 193 18.29 -25.31 -0.71
CA ARG A 193 19.09 -26.43 -0.16
C ARG A 193 18.21 -27.54 0.42
N LEU A 194 17.12 -27.19 1.11
CA LEU A 194 16.19 -28.17 1.68
C LEU A 194 15.43 -28.96 0.60
N VAL A 195 15.15 -28.35 -0.55
CA VAL A 195 14.42 -28.98 -1.66
C VAL A 195 15.31 -29.53 -2.79
N GLY A 196 16.63 -29.60 -2.56
CA GLY A 196 17.57 -30.18 -3.53
C GLY A 196 17.79 -29.33 -4.79
N VAL A 197 17.58 -28.02 -4.68
CA VAL A 197 17.74 -27.04 -5.75
C VAL A 197 19.03 -26.26 -5.55
N VAL A 198 19.75 -25.98 -6.65
CA VAL A 198 20.92 -25.11 -6.62
C VAL A 198 20.50 -23.73 -6.10
N PRO A 199 21.06 -23.26 -4.97
CA PRO A 199 20.69 -21.97 -4.42
C PRO A 199 21.25 -20.85 -5.29
N GLU A 200 20.41 -19.85 -5.55
CA GLU A 200 20.87 -18.57 -6.09
C GLU A 200 21.80 -17.87 -5.07
N PRO A 201 22.76 -17.05 -5.54
CA PRO A 201 23.64 -16.31 -4.67
C PRO A 201 22.90 -15.37 -3.73
N VAL A 202 23.37 -15.32 -2.49
CA VAL A 202 22.86 -14.41 -1.46
C VAL A 202 23.47 -13.04 -1.68
N GLY A 203 22.63 -12.01 -1.79
CA GLY A 203 23.08 -10.66 -2.10
C GLY A 203 22.11 -9.58 -1.63
N LEU A 204 22.62 -8.35 -1.56
CA LEU A 204 21.81 -7.17 -1.26
C LEU A 204 21.03 -6.67 -2.48
N THR A 205 21.54 -6.97 -3.67
CA THR A 205 21.03 -6.51 -4.96
C THR A 205 21.04 -7.65 -5.97
N PRO A 206 20.20 -7.59 -7.01
CA PRO A 206 20.30 -8.51 -8.13
C PRO A 206 21.70 -8.51 -8.74
N GLU A 207 22.12 -9.66 -9.27
CA GLU A 207 23.43 -9.79 -9.91
C GLU A 207 23.60 -8.78 -11.06
N GLY A 208 24.79 -8.16 -11.13
CA GLY A 208 25.13 -7.18 -12.15
C GLY A 208 24.58 -5.76 -11.93
N GLN A 209 23.80 -5.52 -10.86
CA GLN A 209 23.34 -4.16 -10.53
C GLN A 209 24.26 -3.47 -9.52
N ASP A 210 24.45 -2.16 -9.69
CA ASP A 210 25.16 -1.33 -8.71
C ASP A 210 24.38 -1.25 -7.38
N PRO A 211 24.99 -1.64 -6.25
CA PRO A 211 24.28 -1.70 -4.98
C PRO A 211 23.70 -0.37 -4.51
N ILE A 212 24.42 0.73 -4.76
CA ILE A 212 24.02 2.06 -4.31
C ILE A 212 22.83 2.54 -5.15
N ALA A 213 22.92 2.46 -6.47
CA ALA A 213 21.86 2.84 -7.37
C ALA A 213 20.56 2.06 -7.08
N TYR A 214 20.66 0.76 -6.82
CA TYR A 214 19.50 -0.06 -6.47
C TYR A 214 18.87 0.34 -5.13
N LEU A 215 19.67 0.59 -4.10
CA LEU A 215 19.14 1.05 -2.80
C LEU A 215 18.51 2.45 -2.88
N VAL A 216 19.08 3.35 -3.70
CA VAL A 216 18.49 4.66 -3.99
C VAL A 216 17.15 4.49 -4.71
N LEU A 217 17.10 3.65 -5.74
CA LEU A 217 15.87 3.34 -6.47
C LEU A 217 14.79 2.79 -5.53
N LEU A 218 15.10 1.75 -4.75
CA LEU A 218 14.16 1.16 -3.79
C LEU A 218 13.71 2.18 -2.73
N SER A 219 14.58 3.08 -2.31
CA SER A 219 14.22 4.13 -1.35
C SER A 219 13.19 5.09 -1.95
N VAL A 220 13.44 5.59 -3.16
CA VAL A 220 12.55 6.52 -3.87
C VAL A 220 11.24 5.83 -4.24
N PHE A 221 11.30 4.61 -4.76
CA PHE A 221 10.14 3.79 -5.06
C PHE A 221 9.31 3.52 -3.79
N GLY A 222 9.99 3.16 -2.70
CA GLY A 222 9.35 2.87 -1.43
C GLY A 222 8.61 4.07 -0.83
N LEU A 223 9.17 5.28 -0.96
CA LEU A 223 8.52 6.53 -0.60
C LEU A 223 7.37 6.89 -1.55
N THR A 224 7.51 6.62 -2.86
CA THR A 224 6.44 6.80 -3.86
C THR A 224 5.22 5.95 -3.51
N LEU A 225 5.43 4.69 -3.12
CA LEU A 225 4.36 3.80 -2.66
C LEU A 225 3.70 4.30 -1.38
N VAL A 226 4.46 4.89 -0.45
CA VAL A 226 3.89 5.54 0.75
C VAL A 226 3.05 6.77 0.36
N ALA A 227 3.48 7.55 -0.63
CA ALA A 227 2.70 8.68 -1.16
C ALA A 227 1.37 8.19 -1.75
N ALA A 228 1.40 7.16 -2.62
CA ALA A 228 0.21 6.52 -3.17
C ALA A 228 -0.71 5.96 -2.07
N ARG A 229 -0.13 5.28 -1.07
CA ARG A 229 -0.85 4.72 0.10
C ARG A 229 -1.49 5.79 0.99
N THR A 230 -1.03 7.03 0.94
CA THR A 230 -1.60 8.15 1.71
C THR A 230 -2.44 9.10 0.87
N ALA A 231 -2.62 8.79 -0.42
CA ALA A 231 -3.53 9.51 -1.29
C ALA A 231 -4.98 9.39 -0.78
N PRO A 232 -5.81 10.44 -0.96
CA PRO A 232 -7.19 10.43 -0.47
C PRO A 232 -8.02 9.30 -1.10
N GLY A 233 -9.12 8.90 -0.50
CA GLY A 233 -10.05 7.91 -1.08
C GLY A 233 -10.24 6.64 -0.25
N PRO A 234 -11.23 5.81 -0.63
CA PRO A 234 -11.71 4.69 0.20
C PRO A 234 -10.77 3.46 0.22
N ALA A 235 -9.99 3.24 -0.83
CA ALA A 235 -9.15 2.05 -1.05
C ALA A 235 -7.67 2.41 -1.32
N PRO A 236 -6.98 3.13 -0.41
CA PRO A 236 -5.65 3.67 -0.67
C PRO A 236 -4.54 2.62 -0.80
N LEU A 237 -4.72 1.39 -0.30
CA LEU A 237 -3.75 0.32 -0.51
C LEU A 237 -3.75 -0.16 -1.97
N TRP A 238 -4.93 -0.22 -2.60
CA TRP A 238 -5.06 -0.54 -4.02
C TRP A 238 -4.38 0.49 -4.92
N ALA A 239 -4.37 1.77 -4.52
CA ALA A 239 -3.59 2.79 -5.24
C ALA A 239 -2.08 2.51 -5.17
N ALA A 240 -1.55 2.04 -4.04
CA ALA A 240 -0.16 1.63 -3.96
C ALA A 240 0.13 0.39 -4.83
N ILE A 241 -0.77 -0.61 -4.82
CA ILE A 241 -0.65 -1.80 -5.69
C ILE A 241 -0.65 -1.41 -7.17
N GLY A 242 -1.56 -0.54 -7.60
CA GLY A 242 -1.61 -0.04 -8.98
C GLY A 242 -0.36 0.75 -9.38
N THR A 243 0.17 1.58 -8.47
CA THR A 243 1.45 2.29 -8.67
C THR A 243 2.62 1.31 -8.79
N HIS A 244 2.64 0.27 -7.96
CA HIS A 244 3.67 -0.78 -7.99
C HIS A 244 3.64 -1.53 -9.32
N VAL A 245 2.47 -1.97 -9.78
CA VAL A 245 2.30 -2.65 -11.08
C VAL A 245 2.69 -1.75 -12.24
N ALA A 246 2.32 -0.47 -12.20
CA ALA A 246 2.75 0.49 -13.22
C ALA A 246 4.26 0.64 -13.27
N PHE A 247 4.92 0.79 -12.11
CA PHE A 247 6.38 0.88 -12.03
C PHE A 247 7.05 -0.35 -12.65
N LEU A 248 6.64 -1.57 -12.24
CA LEU A 248 7.19 -2.80 -12.80
C LEU A 248 6.92 -2.93 -14.29
N SER A 249 5.72 -2.58 -14.76
CA SER A 249 5.37 -2.65 -16.18
C SER A 249 6.17 -1.67 -17.02
N VAL A 250 6.29 -0.41 -16.58
CA VAL A 250 7.08 0.62 -17.26
C VAL A 250 8.53 0.18 -17.35
N ASN A 251 9.15 -0.20 -16.22
CA ASN A 251 10.57 -0.57 -16.23
C ASN A 251 10.83 -1.83 -17.07
N ARG A 252 9.97 -2.84 -16.96
CA ARG A 252 10.17 -4.09 -17.70
C ARG A 252 9.94 -3.93 -19.20
N VAL A 253 9.08 -3.01 -19.64
CA VAL A 253 8.95 -2.65 -21.06
C VAL A 253 10.13 -1.79 -21.49
N VAL A 254 10.42 -0.71 -20.78
CA VAL A 254 11.38 0.32 -21.21
C VAL A 254 12.82 -0.20 -21.15
N PHE A 255 13.23 -0.77 -20.02
CA PHE A 255 14.64 -1.11 -19.75
C PHE A 255 14.94 -2.60 -19.96
N GLU A 256 13.96 -3.48 -19.74
CA GLU A 256 14.14 -4.94 -19.87
C GLU A 256 13.42 -5.52 -21.10
N GLY A 257 12.80 -4.69 -21.93
CA GLY A 257 11.84 -5.14 -22.94
C GLY A 257 12.41 -6.09 -23.98
N VAL A 258 13.69 -5.91 -24.35
CA VAL A 258 14.39 -6.84 -25.26
C VAL A 258 14.56 -8.21 -24.62
N GLN A 259 15.05 -8.27 -23.38
CA GLN A 259 15.30 -9.52 -22.66
C GLN A 259 14.00 -10.28 -22.37
N ARG A 260 12.90 -9.55 -22.15
CA ARG A 260 11.59 -10.10 -21.81
C ARG A 260 10.66 -10.33 -22.99
N GLY A 261 11.09 -9.98 -24.21
CA GLY A 261 10.23 -10.08 -25.39
C GLY A 261 8.97 -9.23 -25.28
N ALA A 262 9.07 -8.04 -24.68
CA ALA A 262 7.92 -7.20 -24.36
C ALA A 262 7.24 -6.55 -25.58
N GLY A 263 7.72 -6.79 -26.80
CA GLY A 263 7.19 -6.17 -28.04
C GLY A 263 7.53 -4.69 -28.20
N TRP A 264 8.08 -4.04 -27.17
CA TRP A 264 8.52 -2.66 -27.21
C TRP A 264 9.61 -2.45 -26.16
N SER A 265 10.58 -1.58 -26.46
CA SER A 265 11.69 -1.28 -25.56
C SER A 265 12.34 0.05 -25.91
N ALA A 266 13.12 0.59 -24.97
CA ALA A 266 13.91 1.78 -25.20
C ALA A 266 15.41 1.47 -25.08
N ARG A 267 16.20 2.07 -25.97
CA ARG A 267 17.64 2.21 -25.80
C ARG A 267 17.91 3.53 -25.11
N VAL A 268 18.49 3.46 -23.92
CA VAL A 268 18.78 4.60 -23.04
C VAL A 268 20.18 4.40 -22.46
N ALA A 269 21.03 5.43 -22.49
CA ALA A 269 22.33 5.35 -21.83
C ALA A 269 22.14 5.21 -20.30
N PRO A 270 23.00 4.47 -19.58
CA PRO A 270 22.80 4.20 -18.15
C PRO A 270 22.59 5.45 -17.29
N ALA A 271 23.34 6.53 -17.56
CA ALA A 271 23.19 7.80 -16.85
C ALA A 271 21.79 8.42 -17.03
N HIS A 272 21.19 8.30 -18.21
CA HIS A 272 19.85 8.81 -18.47
C HIS A 272 18.76 7.89 -17.93
N ALA A 273 18.99 6.56 -17.92
CA ALA A 273 18.02 5.59 -17.40
C ALA A 273 17.69 5.87 -15.93
N ALA A 274 18.72 6.05 -15.09
CA ALA A 274 18.53 6.39 -13.68
C ALA A 274 17.78 7.72 -13.49
N VAL A 275 18.12 8.75 -14.27
CA VAL A 275 17.45 10.06 -14.20
C VAL A 275 15.98 9.97 -14.61
N LEU A 276 15.67 9.23 -15.67
CA LEU A 276 14.29 9.06 -16.15
C LEU A 276 13.46 8.25 -15.14
N GLU A 277 14.02 7.17 -14.60
CA GLU A 277 13.36 6.31 -13.63
C GLU A 277 13.04 7.05 -12.32
N LEU A 278 14.06 7.67 -11.72
CA LEU A 278 13.88 8.49 -10.52
C LEU A 278 12.99 9.71 -10.81
N GLY A 279 13.09 10.28 -12.01
CA GLY A 279 12.31 11.43 -12.45
C GLY A 279 10.81 11.16 -12.44
N TYR A 280 10.35 10.05 -13.06
CA TYR A 280 8.92 9.75 -13.07
C TYR A 280 8.39 9.31 -11.70
N LEU A 281 9.22 8.65 -10.87
CA LEU A 281 8.86 8.34 -9.49
C LEU A 281 8.69 9.60 -8.63
N ALA A 282 9.60 10.58 -8.78
CA ALA A 282 9.50 11.88 -8.13
C ALA A 282 8.25 12.65 -8.59
N ALA A 283 7.94 12.63 -9.88
CA ALA A 283 6.71 13.22 -10.43
C ALA A 283 5.46 12.53 -9.86
N THR A 284 5.43 11.19 -9.84
CA THR A 284 4.34 10.39 -9.27
C THR A 284 4.11 10.71 -7.79
N THR A 285 5.20 10.79 -7.01
CA THR A 285 5.17 11.19 -5.60
C THR A 285 4.56 12.58 -5.43
N THR A 286 5.00 13.54 -6.25
CA THR A 286 4.52 14.92 -6.23
C THR A 286 3.02 15.00 -6.49
N VAL A 287 2.51 14.24 -7.48
CA VAL A 287 1.08 14.19 -7.78
C VAL A 287 0.27 13.65 -6.59
N PHE A 288 0.69 12.54 -5.98
CA PHE A 288 -0.04 11.98 -4.83
C PHE A 288 0.02 12.87 -3.58
N VAL A 289 1.18 13.48 -3.29
CA VAL A 289 1.32 14.43 -2.19
C VAL A 289 0.47 15.67 -2.45
N GLY A 290 0.48 16.21 -3.67
CA GLY A 290 -0.36 17.32 -4.09
C GLY A 290 -1.85 17.03 -3.91
N ALA A 291 -2.31 15.88 -4.41
CA ALA A 291 -3.71 15.43 -4.24
C ALA A 291 -4.11 15.33 -2.76
N ARG A 292 -3.22 14.82 -1.90
CA ARG A 292 -3.43 14.76 -0.44
C ARG A 292 -3.55 16.15 0.17
N LEU A 293 -2.67 17.08 -0.21
CA LEU A 293 -2.68 18.45 0.29
C LEU A 293 -3.96 19.19 -0.13
N VAL A 294 -4.36 19.10 -1.41
CA VAL A 294 -5.61 19.69 -1.90
C VAL A 294 -6.82 19.14 -1.15
N ALA A 295 -6.92 17.82 -1.00
CA ALA A 295 -8.02 17.19 -0.27
C ALA A 295 -8.06 17.61 1.22
N SER A 296 -6.90 17.81 1.84
CA SER A 296 -6.83 18.30 3.23
C SER A 296 -7.32 19.73 3.37
N ARG A 297 -6.98 20.61 2.42
CA ARG A 297 -7.46 22.00 2.39
C ARG A 297 -8.96 22.10 2.12
N MET A 298 -9.49 21.27 1.21
CA MET A 298 -10.93 21.24 0.93
C MET A 298 -11.73 20.83 2.17
N ARG A 299 -11.29 19.81 2.91
CA ARG A 299 -11.93 19.38 4.16
C ARG A 299 -11.89 20.44 5.27
N ALA A 300 -10.84 21.26 5.32
CA ALA A 300 -10.75 22.36 6.29
C ALA A 300 -11.69 23.53 5.96
N ARG A 301 -12.08 23.68 4.69
CA ARG A 301 -12.97 24.75 4.21
C ARG A 301 -14.45 24.41 4.29
N THR A 302 -14.82 23.14 4.43
CA THR A 302 -16.22 22.74 4.57
C THR A 302 -16.66 22.95 6.02
N PRO A 303 -17.60 23.89 6.32
CA PRO A 303 -18.12 24.04 7.68
C PRO A 303 -18.78 22.72 8.10
N ARG A 304 -18.48 22.23 9.31
CA ARG A 304 -19.25 21.13 9.89
C ARG A 304 -20.72 21.57 9.98
N PRO A 305 -21.70 20.78 9.51
CA PRO A 305 -23.09 21.00 9.85
C PRO A 305 -23.18 21.04 11.38
N GLY A 306 -23.72 22.14 11.90
CA GLY A 306 -23.72 22.44 13.32
C GLY A 306 -24.28 21.28 14.14
N HIS A 307 -23.55 20.88 15.18
CA HIS A 307 -24.21 20.32 16.35
C HIS A 307 -25.17 21.42 16.85
N PRO A 308 -26.49 21.17 16.98
CA PRO A 308 -27.33 22.07 17.74
C PRO A 308 -26.73 22.14 19.15
N SER A 309 -26.18 23.30 19.49
CA SER A 309 -25.57 23.54 20.78
C SER A 309 -26.69 23.49 21.82
N ALA A 310 -26.71 22.41 22.59
CA ALA A 310 -27.47 22.35 23.83
C ALA A 310 -26.77 23.23 24.86
N ALA A 311 -27.21 24.49 24.96
CA ALA A 311 -26.97 25.36 26.11
C ALA A 311 -28.04 26.48 26.12
N THR A 312 -29.16 26.22 26.81
CA THR A 312 -29.61 26.89 28.05
C THR A 312 -29.96 28.38 27.96
N THR A 313 -31.27 28.61 27.83
CA THR A 313 -32.13 29.48 28.67
C THR A 313 -31.58 30.82 29.17
N HIS A 314 -32.21 31.91 28.71
CA HIS A 314 -32.56 33.02 29.59
C HIS A 314 -34.03 33.41 29.41
N SER A 315 -34.76 33.20 30.51
CA SER A 315 -36.01 33.86 30.87
C SER A 315 -35.82 35.37 30.83
N VAL A 316 -36.66 36.07 30.05
CA VAL A 316 -37.07 37.45 30.31
C VAL A 316 -38.56 37.51 29.97
N GLY A 317 -39.36 37.85 30.98
CA GLY A 317 -40.80 37.87 30.90
C GLY A 317 -41.34 38.94 29.96
N ASN A 318 -42.49 38.66 29.37
CA ASN A 318 -43.43 39.68 28.97
C ASN A 318 -44.78 39.34 29.60
N TRP A 319 -45.13 40.15 30.58
CA TRP A 319 -46.50 40.32 31.06
C TRP A 319 -47.32 41.01 29.97
N VAL A 320 -48.55 40.53 29.75
CA VAL A 320 -49.82 41.28 29.53
C VAL A 320 -50.77 40.33 28.79
N GLY A 321 -51.90 40.02 29.42
CA GLY A 321 -52.98 39.24 28.80
C GLY A 321 -53.89 38.58 29.82
N ALA A 322 -54.83 39.36 30.35
CA ALA A 322 -55.81 39.01 31.35
C ALA A 322 -56.75 37.84 30.95
N GLY A 323 -57.25 37.11 31.94
CA GLY A 323 -58.43 36.26 31.80
C GLY A 323 -58.47 35.06 32.76
N PRO A 324 -59.26 35.11 33.85
CA PRO A 324 -59.34 34.04 34.84
C PRO A 324 -60.47 33.05 34.50
N LEU A 325 -60.34 31.78 34.90
CA LEU A 325 -61.35 31.04 35.69
C LEU A 325 -61.06 29.53 35.79
N LEU A 326 -61.29 29.03 37.02
CA LEU A 326 -61.75 27.68 37.40
C LEU A 326 -60.72 26.55 37.67
N VAL A 327 -60.30 26.54 38.94
CA VAL A 327 -60.23 25.43 39.93
C VAL A 327 -61.45 24.46 39.84
N PRO A 328 -61.51 23.21 40.41
CA PRO A 328 -60.52 22.40 41.17
C PRO A 328 -60.37 20.90 40.77
N ALA A 329 -59.28 20.33 41.31
CA ALA A 329 -59.12 19.06 42.04
C ALA A 329 -60.11 17.88 41.90
N GLY A 330 -59.53 16.68 41.82
CA GLY A 330 -60.03 15.52 42.57
C GLY A 330 -59.88 14.18 41.86
N ARG A 331 -58.89 13.36 42.25
CA ARG A 331 -59.14 12.12 43.00
C ARG A 331 -57.86 11.35 43.32
N GLU A 332 -57.93 10.73 44.49
CA GLU A 332 -56.91 10.06 45.27
C GLU A 332 -56.56 8.64 44.80
N ARG A 333 -55.32 8.25 45.12
CA ARG A 333 -54.84 6.97 45.71
C ARG A 333 -55.37 5.62 45.16
N THR A 334 -54.44 4.88 44.51
CA THR A 334 -53.86 3.55 44.86
C THR A 334 -54.54 2.65 45.92
N PRO A 335 -54.25 1.33 46.07
CA PRO A 335 -53.25 0.45 45.39
C PRO A 335 -53.76 -1.01 45.08
N SER A 336 -52.82 -1.88 44.66
CA SER A 336 -52.81 -3.38 44.72
C SER A 336 -53.76 -4.11 43.78
N GLY A 337 -53.42 -5.25 43.17
CA GLY A 337 -52.26 -6.14 43.22
C GLY A 337 -52.48 -7.28 42.20
N ASP A 338 -51.42 -8.06 41.97
CA ASP A 338 -51.37 -9.46 41.52
C ASP A 338 -52.39 -9.95 40.48
N GLU A 339 -51.95 -10.09 39.22
CA GLU A 339 -51.71 -11.37 38.50
C GLU A 339 -51.02 -11.11 37.15
#